data_AF-A0A352S606-F1
#
_entry.id   AF-A0A352S606-F1
#
_cell.length_a   1.000
_cell.length_b   1.000
_cell.length_c   1.000
_cell.angle_alpha   90.00
_cell.angle_beta   90.00
_cell.angle_gamma   90.00
#
_symmetry.space_group_name_H-M   'P 1'
#
loop_
_entity.id
_entity.type
_entity.pdbx_description
1 polymer ?
#
loop_
_entity_poly.entity_id
_entity_poly.type
_entity_poly.pdbx_seq_one_letter_code
_entity_poly.pdbx_strand_id
1 'polypeptide(L)' 'MASDDVPWQVYPSESSSESNVSALPTTARKPYRLRDATTDDVPAIHAIYAHHVQHGRASFEEVAPTVDEMRHRFGEV' A
#
# COMPACT_ATOMS: atom_id res chain seq x y z
N MET A 1 9.38 -38.29 -29.42
CA MET A 1 9.77 -37.06 -28.71
C MET A 1 8.84 -35.97 -29.19
N ALA A 2 7.66 -35.89 -28.59
CA ALA A 2 6.72 -34.80 -28.82
C ALA A 2 7.14 -33.66 -27.89
N SER A 3 7.40 -32.48 -28.45
CA SER A 3 7.52 -31.25 -27.67
C SER A 3 6.32 -30.42 -28.03
N ASP A 4 5.41 -30.37 -27.06
CA ASP A 4 4.05 -29.90 -27.17
C ASP A 4 3.98 -28.39 -27.41
N ASP A 5 3.21 -28.06 -28.43
CA ASP A 5 2.56 -26.77 -28.67
C ASP A 5 1.49 -26.60 -27.58
N VAL A 6 1.67 -25.64 -26.66
CA VAL A 6 0.63 -25.30 -25.67
C VAL A 6 0.26 -23.84 -25.83
N PRO A 7 -0.71 -23.51 -26.70
CA PRO A 7 -1.28 -22.18 -26.76
C PRO A 7 -2.11 -21.95 -25.50
N TRP A 8 -1.73 -20.91 -24.76
CA TRP A 8 -2.44 -20.27 -23.64
C TRP A 8 -3.87 -20.80 -23.45
N GLN A 9 -4.00 -21.89 -22.69
CA GLN A 9 -5.29 -22.50 -22.41
C GLN A 9 -6.17 -21.47 -21.71
N VAL A 10 -7.25 -21.13 -22.39
CA VAL A 10 -8.40 -20.41 -21.82
C VAL A 10 -8.85 -21.18 -20.59
N TYR A 11 -8.68 -20.59 -19.41
CA TYR A 11 -9.22 -21.15 -18.18
C TYR A 11 -10.76 -21.07 -18.22
N PRO A 12 -11.49 -22.18 -18.04
CA PRO A 12 -12.93 -22.11 -17.81
C PRO A 12 -13.19 -21.40 -16.48
N SER A 13 -14.21 -20.55 -16.45
CA SER A 13 -14.66 -19.86 -15.24
C SER A 13 -15.12 -20.87 -14.19
N GLU A 14 -14.29 -21.14 -13.18
CA GLU A 14 -14.75 -21.83 -11.99
C GLU A 14 -15.62 -20.86 -11.18
N SER A 15 -16.92 -21.14 -11.20
CA SER A 15 -17.90 -20.63 -10.25
C SER A 15 -17.48 -21.05 -8.85
N SER A 16 -16.68 -20.22 -8.19
CA SER A 16 -16.31 -20.41 -6.79
C SER A 16 -17.43 -19.84 -5.93
N SER A 17 -18.25 -20.75 -5.42
CA SER A 17 -19.10 -20.55 -4.26
C SER A 17 -18.27 -19.95 -3.11
N GLU A 18 -18.72 -18.81 -2.58
CA GLU A 18 -18.13 -18.14 -1.42
C GLU A 18 -18.10 -19.10 -0.22
N SER A 19 -16.95 -19.70 0.01
CA SER A 19 -16.67 -20.49 1.20
C SER A 19 -16.29 -19.52 2.31
N ASN A 20 -17.21 -19.37 3.25
CA ASN A 20 -17.10 -18.54 4.45
C ASN A 20 -15.82 -18.88 5.23
N VAL A 21 -14.78 -18.05 5.11
CA VAL A 21 -13.55 -18.19 5.88
C VAL A 21 -13.88 -17.85 7.33
N SER A 22 -14.08 -18.89 8.15
CA SER A 22 -14.26 -18.75 9.60
C SER A 22 -13.04 -18.02 10.19
N ALA A 23 -13.28 -16.81 10.69
CA ALA A 23 -12.27 -15.86 11.09
C ALA A 23 -11.35 -16.40 12.19
N LEU A 24 -10.04 -16.43 11.93
CA LEU A 24 -9.01 -16.62 12.96
C LEU A 24 -9.08 -15.49 13.99
N PRO A 25 -8.69 -15.73 15.26
CA PRO A 25 -8.74 -14.69 16.30
C PRO A 25 -7.84 -13.50 15.92
N THR A 26 -8.47 -12.36 15.62
CA THR A 26 -7.77 -11.09 15.46
C THR A 26 -7.50 -10.52 16.85
N THR A 27 -6.23 -10.31 17.19
CA THR A 27 -5.89 -9.57 18.41
C THR A 27 -6.47 -8.17 18.33
N ALA A 28 -7.18 -7.72 19.36
CA ALA A 28 -7.83 -6.42 19.36
C ALA A 28 -6.77 -5.31 19.35
N ARG A 29 -6.64 -4.60 18.23
CA ARG A 29 -5.73 -3.45 18.13
C ARG A 29 -6.26 -2.29 18.99
N LYS A 30 -5.35 -1.51 19.58
CA LYS A 30 -5.69 -0.27 20.28
C LYS A 30 -6.53 0.63 19.35
N PRO A 31 -7.62 1.25 19.84
CA PRO A 31 -8.43 2.12 19.01
C PRO A 31 -7.59 3.29 18.49
N TYR A 32 -7.71 3.58 17.21
CA TYR A 32 -7.16 4.76 16.55
C TYR A 32 -8.30 5.53 15.88
N ARG A 33 -8.15 6.86 15.81
CA ARG A 33 -9.10 7.73 15.12
C ARG A 33 -8.54 8.07 13.75
N LEU A 34 -9.31 7.76 12.71
CA LEU A 34 -9.03 8.19 11.34
C LEU A 34 -9.80 9.47 11.05
N ARG A 35 -9.16 10.41 10.37
CA ARG A 35 -9.74 11.67 9.89
C ARG A 35 -9.01 12.10 8.62
N ASP A 36 -9.58 13.03 7.88
CA ASP A 36 -8.89 13.66 6.77
C ASP A 36 -7.62 14.37 7.27
N ALA A 37 -6.59 14.25 6.45
CA ALA A 37 -5.34 14.97 6.66
C ALA A 37 -5.55 16.45 6.39
N THR A 38 -4.81 17.28 7.10
CA THR A 38 -4.76 18.73 6.93
C THR A 38 -3.32 19.15 6.67
N THR A 39 -3.12 20.38 6.22
CA THR A 39 -1.77 20.93 5.98
C THR A 39 -0.88 20.89 7.23
N ASP A 40 -1.47 20.97 8.42
CA ASP A 40 -0.75 20.93 9.69
C ASP A 40 -0.18 19.54 10.01
N ASP A 41 -0.69 18.50 9.37
CA ASP A 41 -0.19 17.13 9.53
C ASP A 41 1.06 16.84 8.69
N VAL A 42 1.33 17.68 7.68
CA VAL A 42 2.41 17.45 6.70
C VAL A 42 3.78 17.26 7.35
N PRO A 43 4.19 18.01 8.39
CA PRO A 43 5.47 17.74 9.06
C PRO A 43 5.57 16.34 9.68
N ALA A 44 4.48 15.83 10.25
CA ALA A 44 4.46 14.49 10.84
C ALA A 44 4.45 13.39 9.77
N ILE A 45 3.69 13.59 8.68
CA ILE A 45 3.70 12.71 7.52
C ILE A 45 5.09 12.66 6.88
N HIS A 46 5.74 13.83 6.72
CA HIS A 46 7.10 13.94 6.21
C HIS A 46 8.09 13.17 7.07
N ALA A 47 8.03 13.27 8.40
CA ALA A 47 8.94 12.53 9.28
C ALA A 47 8.86 11.01 9.08
N ILE A 48 7.63 10.47 8.91
CA ILE A 48 7.41 9.05 8.63
C ILE A 48 7.95 8.69 7.24
N TYR A 49 7.64 9.52 6.24
CA TYR A 49 8.07 9.31 4.86
C TYR A 49 9.60 9.35 4.71
N ALA A 50 10.23 10.37 5.28
CA ALA A 50 11.69 10.57 5.25
C ALA A 50 12.42 9.40 5.91
N HIS A 51 11.89 8.87 7.02
CA HIS A 51 12.45 7.65 7.62
C HIS A 51 12.46 6.49 6.63
N HIS A 52 11.38 6.28 5.88
CA HIS A 52 11.28 5.17 4.93
C HIS A 52 12.08 5.38 3.64
N VAL A 53 12.32 6.62 3.24
CA VAL A 53 13.28 6.93 2.16
C VAL A 53 14.71 6.61 2.62
N GLN A 54 15.10 7.08 3.80
CA GLN A 54 16.49 6.96 4.27
C GLN A 54 16.87 5.55 4.74
N HIS A 55 15.91 4.80 5.29
CA HIS A 55 16.19 3.54 5.99
C HIS A 55 15.40 2.34 5.46
N GLY A 56 14.53 2.56 4.47
CA GLY A 56 13.59 1.55 3.99
C GLY A 56 13.60 1.39 2.48
N ARG A 57 12.71 0.52 2.01
CA ARG A 57 12.46 0.27 0.58
C ARG A 57 10.99 0.46 0.22
N ALA A 58 10.26 1.17 1.10
CA ALA A 58 8.84 1.45 0.91
C ALA A 58 8.62 2.61 -0.06
N SER A 59 9.65 3.40 -0.34
CA SER A 59 9.72 4.38 -1.42
C SER A 59 10.85 4.02 -2.39
N PHE A 60 10.75 4.51 -3.62
CA PHE A 60 11.85 4.50 -4.60
C PHE A 60 12.60 5.84 -4.65
N GLU A 61 12.14 6.87 -3.92
CA GLU A 61 12.92 8.09 -3.75
C GLU A 61 14.18 7.78 -2.96
N GLU A 62 15.34 8.25 -3.44
CA GLU A 62 16.64 8.06 -2.80
C GLU A 62 16.97 9.20 -1.81
N VAL A 63 16.42 10.39 -2.07
CA VAL A 63 16.60 11.59 -1.25
C VAL A 63 15.25 12.01 -0.72
N ALA A 64 15.13 12.15 0.59
CA ALA A 64 13.88 12.58 1.20
C ALA A 64 13.56 14.02 0.77
N PRO A 65 12.32 14.30 0.34
CA PRO A 65 11.91 15.66 -0.01
C PRO A 65 11.93 16.55 1.24
N THR A 66 11.95 17.85 1.03
CA THR A 66 11.75 18.85 2.09
C THR A 66 10.29 18.89 2.54
N VAL A 67 10.03 19.49 3.70
CA VAL A 67 8.65 19.67 4.19
C VAL A 67 7.85 20.58 3.25
N ASP A 68 8.46 21.58 2.63
CA ASP A 68 7.76 22.49 1.71
C ASP A 68 7.37 21.81 0.39
N GLU A 69 8.23 20.94 -0.15
CA GLU A 69 7.87 20.10 -1.29
C GLU A 69 6.73 19.14 -0.93
N MET A 70 6.73 18.58 0.28
CA MET A 70 5.61 17.75 0.75
C MET A 70 4.31 18.55 0.91
N ARG A 71 4.38 19.82 1.34
CA ARG A 71 3.20 20.71 1.38
C ARG A 71 2.65 20.99 -0.02
N HIS A 72 3.54 21.21 -0.99
CA HIS A 72 3.13 21.39 -2.39
C HIS A 72 2.40 20.15 -2.91
N ARG A 73 3.01 18.97 -2.75
CA ARG A 73 2.40 17.69 -3.15
C ARG A 73 1.05 17.45 -2.49
N PHE A 74 0.90 17.82 -1.21
CA PHE A 74 -0.38 17.70 -0.50
C PHE A 74 -1.48 18.59 -1.10
N GLY A 75 -1.13 19.76 -1.64
CA GLY A 75 -2.08 20.68 -2.28
C GLY A 75 -2.44 20.34 -3.72
N GLU A 76 -1.71 19.41 -4.36
CA GLU A 76 -2.03 18.89 -5.71
C GLU A 76 -3.06 17.74 -5.69
N VAL A 77 -3.43 17.25 -4.50
CA VAL A 77 -4.37 16.14 -4.29
C VAL A 77 -5.82 16.61 -4.29
#